data_AF-A0A957Q3Z2-F1
#
_entry.id   AF-A0A957Q3Z2-F1
#
_cell.length_a   1.000
_cell.length_b   1.000
_cell.length_c   1.000
_cell.angle_alpha   90.00
_cell.angle_beta   90.00
_cell.angle_gamma   90.00
#
_symmetry.space_group_name_H-M   'P 1'
#
loop_
_entity.id
_entity.type
_entity.pdbx_description
1 polymer ?
#
loop_
_entity_poly.entity_id
_entity_poly.type
_entity_poly.pdbx_seq_one_letter_code
_entity_poly.pdbx_strand_id
1 'polypeptide(L)' 'MPISATLRELITKRDKSRCAYCQTSEDNCGLRMHIDHIIPEAVGGSSTPNNLCLICF' A
#
# COMPACT_ATOMS: atom_id res chain seq x y z
N MET A 1 8.06 10.08 2.57
CA MET A 1 8.31 10.53 1.19
C MET A 1 6.97 10.66 0.45
N PRO A 2 6.74 11.63 -0.46
CA PRO A 2 5.48 11.67 -1.20
C PRO A 2 5.43 10.56 -2.26
N ILE A 3 4.50 9.61 -2.10
CA ILE A 3 4.16 8.61 -3.13
C ILE A 3 3.33 9.32 -4.22
N SER A 4 3.69 9.16 -5.50
CA SER A 4 2.92 9.77 -6.58
C SER A 4 1.50 9.20 -6.68
N ALA A 5 0.54 9.98 -7.16
CA ALA A 5 -0.83 9.52 -7.36
C ALA A 5 -0.89 8.30 -8.31
N THR A 6 -0.08 8.30 -9.37
CA THR A 6 0.05 7.19 -10.32
C THR A 6 0.54 5.91 -9.67
N LEU A 7 1.54 6.00 -8.77
CA LEU A 7 2.07 4.86 -8.04
C LEU A 7 1.03 4.35 -7.03
N ARG A 8 0.30 5.27 -6.39
CA ARG A 8 -0.80 4.91 -5.48
C ARG A 8 -1.91 4.13 -6.19
N GLU A 9 -2.38 4.62 -7.33
CA GLU A 9 -3.37 3.92 -8.14
C GLU A 9 -2.90 2.54 -8.61
N LEU A 10 -1.63 2.43 -9.01
CA LEU A 10 -1.04 1.16 -9.43
C LEU A 10 -1.07 0.14 -8.29
N ILE A 11 -0.65 0.53 -7.08
CA ILE A 11 -0.67 -0.36 -5.91
C ILE A 11 -2.09 -0.73 -5.52
N THR A 12 -3.02 0.23 -5.47
CA THR A 12 -4.42 -0.04 -5.13
C THR A 12 -5.07 -1.03 -6.12
N LYS A 13 -4.82 -0.87 -7.43
CA LYS A 13 -5.32 -1.80 -8.46
C LYS A 13 -4.68 -3.18 -8.34
N ARG A 14 -3.37 -3.25 -8.13
CA ARG A 14 -2.62 -4.51 -7.93
C ARG A 14 -3.17 -5.29 -6.74
N ASP A 15 -3.41 -4.59 -5.64
CA ASP A 15 -3.88 -5.19 -4.37
C ASP A 15 -5.40 -5.34 -4.32
N LYS A 16 -6.11 -5.01 -5.39
CA LYS A 16 -7.57 -5.12 -5.51
C LYS A 16 -8.31 -4.41 -4.36
N SER A 17 -7.80 -3.27 -3.91
CA SER A 17 -8.30 -2.52 -2.75
C SER A 17 -8.38 -3.36 -1.46
N ARG A 18 -7.43 -4.29 -1.26
CA ARG A 18 -7.33 -5.15 -0.07
C ARG A 18 -6.02 -4.93 0.66
N CYS A 19 -6.08 -5.06 1.98
CA CYS A 19 -4.89 -5.05 2.82
C CYS A 19 -4.00 -6.27 2.51
N ALA A 20 -2.70 -6.03 2.31
CA ALA A 20 -1.71 -7.08 2.05
C ALA A 20 -1.53 -8.04 3.23
N TYR A 21 -1.80 -7.58 4.45
CA TYR A 21 -1.65 -8.39 5.67
C TYR A 21 -2.91 -9.20 5.98
N CYS A 22 -4.05 -8.55 6.18
CA CYS A 22 -5.28 -9.20 6.65
C CYS A 22 -6.30 -9.51 5.55
N GLN A 23 -6.04 -9.10 4.31
CA GLN A 23 -6.91 -9.30 3.13
C GLN A 23 -8.30 -8.66 3.21
N THR A 24 -8.59 -7.87 4.25
CA THR A 24 -9.81 -7.05 4.31
C THR A 24 -9.83 -6.05 3.15
N SER A 25 -11.00 -5.84 2.56
CA SER A 25 -11.21 -4.76 1.60
C SER A 25 -11.40 -3.41 2.29
N GLU A 26 -11.09 -2.33 1.57
CA GLU A 26 -11.37 -0.95 1.99
C GLU A 26 -12.85 -0.77 2.37
N ASP A 27 -13.75 -1.34 1.58
CA ASP A 27 -15.19 -1.31 1.84
C ASP A 27 -15.59 -2.03 3.14
N ASN A 28 -14.86 -3.08 3.53
CA ASN A 28 -15.20 -3.88 4.71
C ASN A 28 -14.71 -3.24 6.01
N CYS A 29 -13.52 -2.61 5.99
CA CYS A 29 -13.03 -1.89 7.17
C CYS A 29 -13.62 -0.48 7.30
N GLY A 30 -14.15 0.11 6.21
CA GLY A 30 -14.66 1.48 6.19
C GLY A 30 -13.58 2.53 6.43
N LEU A 31 -12.31 2.15 6.35
CA LEU A 31 -11.14 2.99 6.58
C LEU A 31 -10.37 3.15 5.27
N ARG A 32 -9.88 4.37 5.03
CA ARG A 32 -8.99 4.62 3.89
C ARG A 32 -7.74 3.76 4.02
N MET A 33 -7.38 3.09 2.92
CA MET A 33 -6.16 2.29 2.89
C MET A 33 -4.90 3.16 2.80
N HIS A 34 -3.82 2.67 3.40
CA HIS A 34 -2.51 3.30 3.45
C HIS A 34 -1.51 2.55 2.56
N ILE A 35 -0.49 3.26 2.10
CA ILE A 35 0.64 2.65 1.41
C ILE A 35 1.78 2.54 2.41
N ASP A 36 2.35 1.36 2.48
CA ASP A 36 3.48 1.05 3.34
C ASP A 36 4.60 0.36 2.57
N HIS A 37 5.81 0.42 3.12
CA HIS A 37 6.98 -0.23 2.56
C HIS A 37 7.18 -1.61 3.19
N ILE A 38 7.31 -2.63 2.35
CA ILE A 38 7.62 -4.00 2.78
C ILE A 38 9.01 -4.03 3.45
N ILE A 39 10.00 -3.43 2.79
CA ILE A 39 11.31 -3.11 3.35
C ILE A 39 11.26 -1.65 3.78
N PRO A 40 11.37 -1.31 5.07
CA PRO A 40 11.28 0.06 5.55
C PRO A 40 12.32 1.00 4.91
N GLU A 41 11.94 2.25 4.66
CA GLU A 41 12.87 3.29 4.15
C GLU A 41 14.11 3.43 5.06
N ALA A 42 13.92 3.28 6.38
CA ALA A 42 15.00 3.40 7.38
C ALA A 42 16.14 2.38 7.21
N VAL A 43 15.88 1.24 6.55
CA VAL A 43 16.88 0.20 6.27
C VAL A 43 17.25 0.11 4.78
N GLY A 44 16.97 1.16 4.00
CA GLY A 44 17.29 1.23 2.58
C GLY A 44 16.17 0.75 1.64
N GLY A 45 14.94 0.63 2.15
CA GLY A 45 13.77 0.34 1.34
C GLY A 45 13.51 1.42 0.28
N SER A 46 13.21 1.00 -0.95
CA SER A 46 12.88 1.91 -2.05
C SER A 46 11.38 2.10 -2.22
N SER A 47 10.95 3.27 -2.69
CA SER A 47 9.55 3.56 -3.02
C SER A 47 9.19 3.03 -4.42
N THR A 48 9.37 1.74 -4.64
CA THR A 48 9.10 1.06 -5.91
C THR A 48 7.83 0.21 -5.84
N PRO A 49 7.15 -0.05 -6.97
CA PRO A 49 5.93 -0.87 -6.98
C PRO A 49 6.08 -2.22 -6.28
N ASN A 50 7.28 -2.81 -6.31
CA ASN A 50 7.55 -4.12 -5.75
C ASN A 50 7.78 -4.09 -4.22
N ASN A 51 8.13 -2.93 -3.67
CA ASN A 51 8.39 -2.75 -2.24
C ASN A 51 7.25 -2.01 -1.53
N LEU A 52 6.18 -1.65 -2.24
CA LEU A 52 5.02 -0.99 -1.68
C LEU A 52 3.82 -1.93 -1.61
N CYS A 53 3.03 -1.80 -0.57
CA CYS A 53 1.80 -2.55 -0.38
C CYS A 53 0.67 -1.68 0.17
N LEU A 54 -0.56 -2.09 -0.11
CA LEU A 54 -1.76 -1.49 0.43
C LEU A 54 -2.07 -2.13 1.79
N ILE A 55 -2.28 -1.32 2.83
CA ILE A 55 -2.52 -1.80 4.20
C ILE A 55 -3.72 -1.09 4.82
N CYS A 56 -4.43 -1.78 5.72
CA CYS A 56 -5.37 -1.15 6.62
C CYS A 56 -4.62 -0.46 7.78
N PHE A 57 -5.33 0.38 8.53
CA PHE A 57 -4.82 0.99 9.77
C PHE A 57 -4.72 -0.04 10.91
#